data_AF-A0A974S5S7-F1
#
_entry.id   AF-A0A974S5S7-F1
#
_cell.length_a   1.000
_cell.length_b   1.000
_cell.length_c   1.000
_cell.angle_alpha   90.00
_cell.angle_beta   90.00
_cell.angle_gamma   90.00
#
_symmetry.space_group_name_H-M   'P 1'
#
loop_
_entity.id
_entity.type
_entity.pdbx_description
1 polymer ?
#
loop_
_entity_poly.entity_id
_entity_poly.type
_entity_poly.pdbx_seq_one_letter_code
_entity_poly.pdbx_strand_id
1 'polypeptide(L)'
;MEAERNRPFLIKYGKHLRSFFDRLIASSSLVPNDPVLDVREFAWTAILRDNWQVIRDEAVRVAMQGEAAPSLATISPDHRSIAEMNKWRSFFLWGYGFPIHDNLERCPETAKIVERIPGLNSAFFSILAPGTHIPDHRGVTKGLITCHLGLIVPRDGDVRMRVDTRIVRWAEGETLVFDDTYQHEVWNDTSGTRVVLLVQFERPLRNPGKAIAGFFLRVVRKSAFVQEARSNISKWNDAMKALDA
;
A
#
# COMPACT_ATOMS: atom_id res chain seq x y z
N MET A 1 28.40 -7.13 15.71
CA MET A 1 27.97 -6.42 16.94
C MET A 1 28.33 -4.92 16.94
N GLU A 2 28.64 -4.30 15.81
CA GLU A 2 29.11 -2.89 15.76
C GLU A 2 28.17 -1.90 15.06
N ALA A 3 27.02 -2.36 14.54
CA ALA A 3 26.07 -1.51 13.82
C ALA A 3 25.04 -0.78 14.72
N GLU A 4 25.04 -1.03 16.04
CA GLU A 4 24.04 -0.44 16.95
C GLU A 4 24.49 0.84 17.66
N ARG A 5 25.80 1.19 17.63
CA ARG A 5 26.35 2.19 18.55
C ARG A 5 26.18 3.65 18.12
N ASN A 6 25.72 3.93 16.90
CA ASN A 6 25.66 5.29 16.34
C ASN A 6 24.32 5.64 15.66
N ARG A 7 23.19 5.19 16.21
CA ARG A 7 21.87 5.72 15.82
C ARG A 7 21.52 6.94 16.70
N PRO A 8 21.21 8.12 16.11
CA PRO A 8 20.95 9.33 16.88
C PRO A 8 19.83 9.13 17.90
N PHE A 9 20.00 9.71 19.10
CA PHE A 9 19.14 9.56 20.29
C PHE A 9 17.64 9.75 20.00
N LEU A 10 17.30 10.55 18.98
CA LEU A 10 15.95 10.81 18.47
C LEU A 10 15.21 9.54 17.97
N ILE A 11 15.93 8.56 17.42
CA ILE A 11 15.33 7.33 16.86
C ILE A 11 14.88 6.37 17.99
N LYS A 12 15.56 6.39 19.15
CA LYS A 12 15.23 5.53 20.29
C LYS A 12 13.95 5.98 20.99
N TYR A 13 13.76 7.29 21.17
CA TYR A 13 12.52 7.88 21.69
C TYR A 13 11.37 7.82 20.67
N GLY A 14 11.66 7.95 19.37
CA GLY A 14 10.64 7.84 18.31
C GLY A 14 9.88 6.51 18.32
N LYS A 15 10.55 5.39 18.65
CA LYS A 15 9.88 4.07 18.77
C LYS A 15 8.90 4.00 19.93
N HIS A 16 9.27 4.54 21.09
CA HIS A 16 8.39 4.57 22.27
C HIS A 16 7.20 5.51 22.06
N LEU A 17 7.44 6.66 21.43
CA LEU A 17 6.41 7.62 21.08
C LEU A 17 5.41 7.03 20.07
N ARG A 18 5.90 6.30 19.06
CA ARG A 18 5.05 5.56 18.11
C ARG A 18 4.21 4.50 18.82
N SER A 19 4.81 3.67 19.67
CA SER A 19 4.07 2.64 20.43
C SER A 19 2.99 3.23 21.35
N PHE A 20 3.22 4.43 21.90
CA PHE A 20 2.22 5.14 22.68
C PHE A 20 1.06 5.64 21.81
N PHE A 21 1.36 6.31 20.70
CA PHE A 21 0.33 6.78 19.76
C PHE A 21 -0.46 5.63 19.14
N ASP A 22 0.20 4.53 18.77
CA ASP A 22 -0.48 3.34 18.23
C ASP A 22 -1.44 2.74 19.26
N ARG A 23 -1.09 2.73 20.56
CA ARG A 23 -1.98 2.28 21.63
C ARG A 23 -3.20 3.19 21.81
N LEU A 24 -3.01 4.51 21.75
CA LEU A 24 -4.12 5.48 21.83
C LEU A 24 -5.04 5.41 20.61
N ILE A 25 -4.48 5.20 19.42
CA ILE A 25 -5.26 5.00 18.19
C ILE A 25 -6.01 3.67 18.28
N ALA A 26 -5.34 2.59 18.68
CA ALA A 26 -5.95 1.26 18.81
C ALA A 26 -7.12 1.24 19.82
N SER A 27 -7.00 1.94 20.96
CA SER A 27 -8.07 2.02 21.96
C SER A 27 -9.28 2.82 21.48
N SER A 28 -9.11 3.64 20.43
CA SER A 28 -10.17 4.39 19.77
C SER A 28 -10.71 3.70 18.52
N SER A 29 -10.24 2.50 18.17
CA SER A 29 -10.67 1.75 16.98
C SER A 29 -12.14 1.33 17.10
N LEU A 30 -12.90 1.55 16.03
CA LEU A 30 -14.28 1.06 15.88
C LEU A 30 -14.35 -0.33 15.22
N VAL A 31 -13.23 -0.79 14.67
CA VAL A 31 -13.04 -2.14 14.12
C VAL A 31 -12.05 -2.91 14.98
N PRO A 32 -12.00 -4.25 14.88
CA PRO A 32 -11.00 -5.04 15.60
C PRO A 32 -9.56 -4.59 15.33
N ASN A 33 -8.67 -4.90 16.27
CA ASN A 33 -7.24 -4.59 16.17
C ASN A 33 -6.42 -5.81 15.74
N ASP A 34 -7.06 -6.84 15.18
CA ASP A 34 -6.42 -8.05 14.71
C ASP A 34 -5.51 -7.77 13.50
N PRO A 35 -4.44 -8.58 13.30
CA PRO A 35 -3.55 -8.44 12.15
C PRO A 35 -4.29 -8.61 10.81
N VAL A 36 -5.24 -9.53 10.75
CA VAL A 36 -6.11 -9.76 9.58
C VAL A 36 -7.54 -9.49 10.01
N LEU A 37 -8.23 -8.65 9.24
CA LEU A 37 -9.55 -8.12 9.59
C LEU A 37 -10.63 -8.76 8.73
N ASP A 38 -11.82 -8.86 9.29
CA ASP A 38 -12.99 -9.36 8.56
C ASP A 38 -13.46 -8.32 7.53
N VAL A 39 -13.53 -8.73 6.27
CA VAL A 39 -13.99 -7.88 5.16
C VAL A 39 -15.42 -7.35 5.36
N ARG A 40 -16.24 -8.04 6.15
CA ARG A 40 -17.63 -7.65 6.45
C ARG A 40 -17.73 -6.36 7.27
N GLU A 41 -16.69 -6.02 8.02
CA GLU A 41 -16.57 -4.73 8.72
C GLU A 41 -16.39 -3.55 7.74
N PHE A 42 -16.07 -3.84 6.48
CA PHE A 42 -15.75 -2.87 5.44
C PHE A 42 -16.66 -3.10 4.22
N ALA A 43 -17.97 -2.86 4.39
CA ALA A 43 -18.98 -3.08 3.34
C ALA A 43 -18.64 -2.40 2.00
N TRP A 44 -17.94 -1.26 2.04
CA TRP A 44 -17.50 -0.56 0.83
C TRP A 44 -16.60 -1.41 -0.07
N THR A 45 -15.89 -2.42 0.47
CA THR A 45 -15.02 -3.32 -0.30
C THR A 45 -15.80 -4.16 -1.33
N ALA A 46 -17.12 -4.28 -1.19
CA ALA A 46 -17.98 -4.91 -2.20
C ALA A 46 -17.81 -4.27 -3.59
N ILE A 47 -17.69 -2.93 -3.67
CA ILE A 47 -17.51 -2.24 -4.96
C ILE A 47 -16.25 -2.72 -5.71
N LEU A 48 -15.18 -3.04 -4.96
CA LEU A 48 -13.94 -3.52 -5.54
C LEU A 48 -14.12 -4.93 -6.11
N ARG A 49 -14.82 -5.80 -5.37
CA ARG A 49 -15.11 -7.17 -5.79
C ARG A 49 -16.08 -7.19 -6.97
N ASP A 50 -17.14 -6.39 -6.95
CA ASP A 50 -18.13 -6.36 -8.02
C ASP A 50 -17.55 -5.87 -9.37
N ASN A 51 -16.48 -5.07 -9.32
CA ASN A 51 -15.86 -4.46 -10.50
C ASN A 51 -14.43 -4.98 -10.78
N TRP A 52 -14.03 -6.10 -10.16
CA TRP A 52 -12.64 -6.54 -10.16
C TRP A 52 -12.06 -6.79 -11.56
N GLN A 53 -12.88 -7.25 -12.50
CA GLN A 53 -12.45 -7.55 -13.87
C GLN A 53 -12.11 -6.26 -14.62
N VAL A 54 -12.94 -5.22 -14.48
CA VAL A 54 -12.69 -3.91 -15.10
C VAL A 54 -11.40 -3.31 -14.54
N ILE A 55 -11.22 -3.38 -13.22
CA ILE A 55 -9.99 -2.92 -12.55
C ILE A 55 -8.78 -3.71 -13.05
N ARG A 56 -8.89 -5.04 -13.15
CA ARG A 56 -7.83 -5.91 -13.65
C ARG A 56 -7.46 -5.56 -15.08
N ASP A 57 -8.44 -5.34 -15.95
CA ASP A 57 -8.19 -5.10 -17.37
C ASP A 57 -7.47 -3.77 -17.61
N GLU A 58 -7.81 -2.72 -16.85
CA GLU A 58 -7.04 -1.47 -16.82
C GLU A 58 -5.65 -1.68 -16.23
N ALA A 59 -5.54 -2.43 -15.12
CA ALA A 59 -4.26 -2.76 -14.50
C ALA A 59 -3.34 -3.49 -15.49
N VAL A 60 -3.82 -4.49 -16.24
CA VAL A 60 -3.04 -5.20 -17.25
C VAL A 60 -2.53 -4.24 -18.30
N ARG A 61 -3.39 -3.33 -18.80
CA ARG A 61 -3.03 -2.35 -19.81
C ARG A 61 -1.87 -1.46 -19.35
N VAL A 62 -1.90 -0.97 -18.12
CA VAL A 62 -0.87 -0.03 -17.61
C VAL A 62 0.31 -0.72 -16.91
N ALA A 63 0.14 -1.90 -16.34
CA ALA A 63 1.17 -2.61 -15.57
C ALA A 63 2.06 -3.52 -16.41
N MET A 64 1.49 -4.09 -17.49
CA MET A 64 2.17 -5.05 -18.37
C MET A 64 2.75 -4.41 -19.64
N GLN A 65 2.37 -3.17 -19.96
CA GLN A 65 3.11 -2.38 -20.93
C GLN A 65 4.45 -1.97 -20.28
N GLY A 66 5.55 -2.40 -20.90
CA GLY A 66 6.91 -2.24 -20.37
C GLY A 66 7.19 -0.80 -19.94
N GLU A 67 7.93 -0.66 -18.83
CA GLU A 67 8.31 0.62 -18.23
C GLU A 67 7.18 1.51 -17.69
N ALA A 68 5.91 1.09 -17.67
CA ALA A 68 4.81 1.95 -17.23
C ALA A 68 4.52 1.95 -15.69
N ALA A 69 5.40 1.42 -14.84
CA ALA A 69 5.33 1.62 -13.39
C ALA A 69 6.73 1.75 -12.76
N PRO A 70 7.00 2.81 -11.96
CA PRO A 70 8.31 2.96 -11.34
C PRO A 70 8.56 1.86 -10.30
N SER A 71 9.83 1.47 -10.13
CA SER A 71 10.25 0.61 -9.01
C SER A 71 9.92 1.30 -7.69
N LEU A 72 9.33 0.57 -6.74
CA LEU A 72 8.95 1.16 -5.45
C LEU A 72 10.18 1.67 -4.66
N ALA A 73 11.36 1.07 -4.86
CA ALA A 73 12.63 1.58 -4.32
C ALA A 73 13.00 3.00 -4.81
N THR A 74 12.51 3.38 -5.99
CA THR A 74 12.74 4.71 -6.57
C THR A 74 11.73 5.73 -6.03
N ILE A 75 10.51 5.29 -5.71
CA ILE A 75 9.40 6.15 -5.29
C ILE A 75 9.39 6.39 -3.77
N SER A 76 9.61 5.34 -2.97
CA SER A 76 9.44 5.36 -1.52
C SER A 76 10.77 5.11 -0.80
N PRO A 77 11.30 6.09 -0.05
CA PRO A 77 12.54 5.91 0.71
C PRO A 77 12.44 4.80 1.77
N ASP A 78 11.26 4.54 2.34
CA ASP A 78 11.02 3.45 3.31
C ASP A 78 11.18 2.05 2.70
N HIS A 79 10.95 1.92 1.39
CA HIS A 79 11.03 0.64 0.68
C HIS A 79 12.34 0.48 -0.11
N ARG A 80 13.20 1.51 -0.14
CA ARG A 80 14.48 1.51 -0.86
C ARG A 80 15.45 0.44 -0.36
N SER A 81 15.34 0.02 0.90
CA SER A 81 16.18 -1.05 1.47
C SER A 81 15.61 -2.47 1.33
N ILE A 82 14.40 -2.61 0.78
CA ILE A 82 13.58 -3.85 0.84
C ILE A 82 13.21 -4.33 -0.56
N ALA A 83 13.03 -3.43 -1.53
CA ALA A 83 12.77 -3.79 -2.91
C ALA A 83 14.08 -4.00 -3.67
N GLU A 84 14.36 -5.23 -4.12
CA GLU A 84 15.33 -5.46 -5.19
C GLU A 84 14.87 -4.68 -6.44
N MET A 85 15.79 -3.93 -7.07
CA MET A 85 15.48 -3.09 -8.23
C MET A 85 14.71 -3.92 -9.29
N ASN A 86 13.59 -3.35 -9.78
CA ASN A 86 12.72 -3.89 -10.85
C ASN A 86 11.84 -5.11 -10.52
N LYS A 87 11.90 -5.69 -9.33
CA LYS A 87 11.04 -6.84 -8.95
C LYS A 87 9.72 -6.45 -8.28
N TRP A 88 9.66 -5.26 -7.71
CA TRP A 88 8.45 -4.69 -7.10
C TRP A 88 8.16 -3.31 -7.68
N ARG A 89 7.09 -3.23 -8.47
CA ARG A 89 6.64 -2.01 -9.15
C ARG A 89 5.29 -1.57 -8.62
N SER A 90 5.07 -0.25 -8.56
CA SER A 90 3.82 0.33 -8.06
C SER A 90 3.30 1.42 -9.00
N PHE A 91 2.12 1.20 -9.58
CA PHE A 91 1.44 2.19 -10.41
C PHE A 91 0.43 2.99 -9.58
N PHE A 92 0.82 4.20 -9.16
CA PHE A 92 0.00 5.02 -8.27
C PHE A 92 -1.14 5.73 -9.01
N LEU A 93 -2.38 5.46 -8.58
CA LEU A 93 -3.58 6.20 -8.97
C LEU A 93 -3.83 7.34 -7.96
N TRP A 94 -3.60 7.04 -6.69
CA TRP A 94 -3.72 7.96 -5.56
C TRP A 94 -2.58 7.71 -4.58
N GLY A 95 -1.87 8.75 -4.16
CA GLY A 95 -0.73 8.64 -3.26
C GLY A 95 -0.80 9.65 -2.12
N TYR A 96 -0.80 9.16 -0.88
CA TYR A 96 -0.72 10.00 0.33
C TYR A 96 -1.78 11.11 0.40
N GLY A 97 -2.99 10.82 -0.05
CA GLY A 97 -4.11 11.75 -0.08
C GLY A 97 -4.17 12.64 -1.32
N PHE A 98 -3.31 12.43 -2.32
CA PHE A 98 -3.29 13.20 -3.56
C PHE A 98 -3.57 12.32 -4.79
N PRO A 99 -4.46 12.74 -5.70
CA PRO A 99 -4.67 12.05 -6.98
C PRO A 99 -3.44 12.21 -7.89
N ILE A 100 -3.16 11.19 -8.69
CA ILE A 100 -2.17 11.23 -9.77
C ILE A 100 -2.93 11.31 -11.10
N HIS A 101 -3.29 12.52 -11.51
CA HIS A 101 -4.24 12.76 -12.62
C HIS A 101 -3.90 11.99 -13.90
N ASP A 102 -2.64 12.01 -14.34
CA ASP A 102 -2.19 11.26 -15.52
C ASP A 102 -2.50 9.77 -15.46
N ASN A 103 -2.33 9.16 -14.28
CA ASN A 103 -2.55 7.73 -14.10
C ASN A 103 -4.04 7.41 -13.96
N LEU A 104 -4.82 8.33 -13.38
CA LEU A 104 -6.28 8.22 -13.33
C LEU A 104 -6.91 8.33 -14.73
N GLU A 105 -6.39 9.19 -15.61
CA GLU A 105 -6.83 9.28 -17.01
C GLU A 105 -6.57 7.99 -17.80
N ARG A 106 -5.51 7.24 -17.46
CA ARG A 106 -5.20 5.94 -18.07
C ARG A 106 -6.06 4.79 -17.51
N CYS A 107 -6.68 4.98 -16.34
CA CYS A 107 -7.53 4.00 -15.67
C CYS A 107 -8.87 4.63 -15.24
N PRO A 108 -9.67 5.15 -16.20
CA PRO A 108 -10.86 5.95 -15.89
C PRO A 108 -11.94 5.19 -15.12
N GLU A 109 -12.10 3.88 -15.33
CA GLU A 109 -13.09 3.10 -14.59
C GLU A 109 -12.61 2.83 -13.16
N THR A 110 -11.33 2.48 -12.99
CA THR A 110 -10.72 2.34 -11.66
C THR A 110 -10.76 3.66 -10.90
N ALA A 111 -10.54 4.81 -11.57
CA ALA A 111 -10.62 6.14 -10.98
C ALA A 111 -11.98 6.39 -10.31
N LYS A 112 -13.09 6.17 -11.06
CA LYS A 112 -14.46 6.31 -10.53
C LYS A 112 -14.74 5.42 -9.32
N ILE A 113 -14.12 4.24 -9.29
CA ILE A 113 -14.29 3.28 -8.19
C ILE A 113 -13.49 3.72 -6.97
N VAL A 114 -12.20 4.08 -7.13
CA VAL A 114 -11.35 4.44 -5.98
C VAL A 114 -11.78 5.73 -5.31
N GLU A 115 -12.32 6.70 -6.07
CA GLU A 115 -12.86 7.96 -5.51
C GLU A 115 -14.01 7.74 -4.53
N ARG A 116 -14.71 6.60 -4.62
CA ARG A 116 -15.82 6.25 -3.73
C ARG A 116 -15.35 5.59 -2.42
N ILE A 117 -14.06 5.34 -2.25
CA ILE A 117 -13.50 4.67 -1.07
C ILE A 117 -13.48 5.65 0.12
N PRO A 118 -14.12 5.33 1.24
CA PRO A 118 -14.16 6.21 2.40
C PRO A 118 -12.77 6.37 3.01
N GLY A 119 -12.35 7.62 3.22
CA GLY A 119 -11.05 7.93 3.84
C GLY A 119 -9.86 7.46 3.01
N LEU A 120 -9.97 7.43 1.67
CA LEU A 120 -8.88 7.03 0.78
C LEU A 120 -7.59 7.83 1.08
N ASN A 121 -6.51 7.09 1.34
CA ASN A 121 -5.18 7.66 1.47
C ASN A 121 -4.30 7.31 0.28
N SER A 122 -4.27 6.04 -0.14
CA SER A 122 -3.49 5.60 -1.30
C SER A 122 -4.22 4.50 -2.05
N ALA A 123 -4.09 4.48 -3.37
CA ALA A 123 -4.56 3.40 -4.23
C ALA A 123 -3.55 3.21 -5.38
N PHE A 124 -3.04 2.00 -5.53
CA PHE A 124 -2.07 1.69 -6.58
C PHE A 124 -2.08 0.21 -6.97
N PHE A 125 -1.74 -0.09 -8.22
CA PHE A 125 -1.49 -1.47 -8.63
C PHE A 125 -0.11 -1.89 -8.12
N SER A 126 -0.07 -2.89 -7.25
CA SER A 126 1.16 -3.48 -6.75
C SER A 126 1.51 -4.75 -7.52
N ILE A 127 2.62 -4.69 -8.24
CA ILE A 127 3.07 -5.72 -9.17
C ILE A 127 4.29 -6.40 -8.56
N LEU A 128 4.18 -7.69 -8.30
CA LEU A 128 5.26 -8.50 -7.72
C LEU A 128 5.71 -9.55 -8.73
N ALA A 129 6.95 -9.41 -9.18
CA ALA A 129 7.56 -10.30 -10.15
C ALA A 129 7.74 -11.74 -9.60
N PRO A 130 7.89 -12.73 -10.48
CA PRO A 130 8.22 -14.12 -10.10
C PRO A 130 9.44 -14.21 -9.18
N GLY A 131 9.43 -15.16 -8.24
CA GLY A 131 10.53 -15.41 -7.32
C GLY A 131 10.89 -14.25 -6.38
N THR A 132 9.98 -13.29 -6.19
CA THR A 132 10.26 -12.10 -5.36
C THR A 132 9.88 -12.35 -3.91
N HIS A 133 10.76 -11.94 -3.01
CA HIS A 133 10.54 -11.90 -1.57
C HIS A 133 10.62 -10.46 -1.08
N ILE A 134 9.55 -9.97 -0.44
CA ILE A 134 9.54 -8.69 0.28
C ILE A 134 9.79 -9.01 1.75
N PRO A 135 10.96 -8.66 2.32
CA PRO A 135 11.31 -9.01 3.68
C PRO A 135 10.41 -8.32 4.71
N ASP A 136 10.47 -8.81 5.95
CA ASP A 136 9.65 -8.34 7.07
C ASP A 136 9.70 -6.82 7.28
N HIS A 137 8.53 -6.18 7.25
CA HIS A 137 8.35 -4.75 7.41
C HIS A 137 7.05 -4.39 8.14
N ARG A 138 6.87 -3.09 8.43
CA ARG A 138 5.70 -2.55 9.13
C ARG A 138 5.29 -1.22 8.51
N GLY A 139 3.99 -1.00 8.44
CA GLY A 139 3.37 0.26 8.07
C GLY A 139 3.71 1.38 9.05
N VAL A 140 3.50 2.62 8.59
CA VAL A 140 3.96 3.82 9.28
C VAL A 140 3.07 4.23 10.45
N THR A 141 1.78 3.88 10.43
CA THR A 141 0.79 4.34 11.43
C THR A 141 -0.42 3.43 11.55
N LYS A 142 -0.91 3.25 12.78
CA LYS A 142 -2.17 2.55 13.06
C LYS A 142 -3.42 3.33 12.67
N GLY A 143 -3.26 4.58 12.23
CA GLY A 143 -4.34 5.40 11.69
C GLY A 143 -4.84 4.98 10.31
N LEU A 144 -4.17 4.04 9.64
CA LEU A 144 -4.56 3.48 8.36
C LEU A 144 -4.83 1.98 8.48
N ILE A 145 -5.59 1.47 7.52
CA ILE A 145 -5.80 0.04 7.25
C ILE A 145 -5.52 -0.20 5.77
N THR A 146 -5.01 -1.39 5.46
CA THR A 146 -4.69 -1.80 4.09
C THR A 146 -5.67 -2.86 3.61
N CYS A 147 -6.22 -2.66 2.41
CA CYS A 147 -7.06 -3.60 1.68
C CYS A 147 -6.39 -3.95 0.36
N HIS A 148 -6.22 -5.25 0.08
CA HIS A 148 -5.79 -5.74 -1.22
C HIS A 148 -6.97 -6.37 -1.95
N LEU A 149 -7.17 -6.02 -3.22
CA LEU A 149 -8.01 -6.78 -4.16
C LEU A 149 -7.10 -7.63 -5.05
N GLY A 150 -7.32 -8.94 -5.10
CA GLY A 150 -6.62 -9.83 -6.04
C GLY A 150 -7.03 -9.57 -7.49
N LEU A 151 -6.08 -9.22 -8.36
CA LEU A 151 -6.35 -8.97 -9.78
C LEU A 151 -5.77 -10.06 -10.68
N ILE A 152 -4.51 -10.44 -10.44
CA ILE A 152 -3.82 -11.53 -11.11
C ILE A 152 -3.09 -12.33 -10.03
N VAL A 153 -3.47 -13.60 -9.85
CA VAL A 153 -2.87 -14.48 -8.85
C VAL A 153 -2.35 -15.75 -9.53
N PRO A 154 -1.02 -15.90 -9.69
CA PRO A 154 -0.41 -17.10 -10.23
C PRO A 154 -0.82 -18.37 -9.47
N ARG A 155 -0.98 -19.48 -10.19
CA ARG A 155 -1.48 -20.76 -9.65
C ARG A 155 -0.45 -21.90 -9.71
N ASP A 156 0.69 -21.64 -10.32
CA ASP A 156 1.79 -22.59 -10.55
C ASP A 156 2.76 -22.74 -9.36
N GLY A 157 2.40 -22.17 -8.20
CA GLY A 157 3.14 -22.27 -6.95
C GLY A 157 2.40 -21.54 -5.83
N ASP A 158 3.15 -20.99 -4.87
CA ASP A 158 2.57 -20.28 -3.71
C ASP A 158 2.85 -18.78 -3.74
N VAL A 159 1.79 -17.98 -3.61
CA VAL A 159 1.87 -16.53 -3.40
C VAL A 159 1.18 -16.20 -2.08
N ARG A 160 1.97 -15.84 -1.08
CA ARG A 160 1.51 -15.70 0.30
C ARG A 160 2.05 -14.44 0.95
N MET A 161 1.35 -14.00 1.99
CA MET A 161 1.82 -13.00 2.92
C MET A 161 1.68 -13.52 4.34
N ARG A 162 2.67 -13.25 5.17
CA ARG A 162 2.56 -13.38 6.62
C ARG A 162 2.20 -12.02 7.18
N VAL A 163 1.18 -11.94 8.01
CA VAL A 163 0.85 -10.76 8.82
C VAL A 163 0.82 -11.22 10.27
N ASP A 164 1.79 -10.78 11.05
CA ASP A 164 2.08 -11.28 12.38
C ASP A 164 2.26 -12.81 12.36
N THR A 165 1.35 -13.54 13.01
CA THR A 165 1.32 -15.01 13.10
C THR A 165 0.44 -15.67 12.03
N ARG A 166 -0.26 -14.88 11.19
CA ARG A 166 -1.24 -15.37 10.22
C ARG A 166 -0.64 -15.43 8.82
N ILE A 167 -0.79 -16.57 8.14
CA ILE A 167 -0.52 -16.68 6.70
C ILE A 167 -1.82 -16.45 5.93
N VAL A 168 -1.75 -15.57 4.93
CA VAL A 168 -2.86 -15.21 4.05
C VAL A 168 -2.44 -15.35 2.59
N ARG A 169 -3.43 -15.62 1.73
CA ARG A 169 -3.27 -15.77 0.28
C ARG A 169 -4.33 -14.94 -0.41
N TRP A 170 -4.09 -14.62 -1.67
CA TRP A 170 -5.04 -13.90 -2.50
C TRP A 170 -5.83 -14.86 -3.37
N ALA A 171 -7.06 -14.46 -3.69
CA ALA A 171 -7.82 -15.02 -4.78
C ALA A 171 -8.24 -13.86 -5.70
N GLU A 172 -8.32 -14.12 -7.01
CA GLU A 172 -8.78 -13.12 -7.97
C GLU A 172 -10.23 -12.74 -7.66
N GLY A 173 -10.51 -11.44 -7.68
CA GLY A 173 -11.82 -10.88 -7.35
C GLY A 173 -12.14 -10.81 -5.86
N GLU A 174 -11.28 -11.33 -4.98
CA GLU A 174 -11.48 -11.29 -3.53
C GLU A 174 -10.63 -10.21 -2.86
N THR A 175 -11.15 -9.71 -1.74
CA THR A 175 -10.48 -8.71 -0.91
C THR A 175 -9.86 -9.33 0.34
N LEU A 176 -8.70 -8.78 0.72
CA LEU A 176 -7.97 -9.11 1.94
C LEU A 176 -7.72 -7.80 2.70
N VAL A 177 -8.24 -7.69 3.92
CA VAL A 177 -8.06 -6.50 4.76
C VAL A 177 -7.17 -6.84 5.96
N PHE A 178 -6.16 -6.02 6.20
CA PHE A 178 -5.17 -6.27 7.26
C PHE A 178 -4.61 -4.96 7.81
N ASP A 179 -4.12 -5.04 9.04
CA ASP A 179 -3.41 -3.95 9.71
C ASP A 179 -1.92 -4.08 9.40
N ASP A 180 -1.43 -3.29 8.45
CA ASP A 180 -0.02 -3.32 8.03
C ASP A 180 0.95 -2.82 9.11
N THR A 181 0.47 -2.29 10.24
CA THR A 181 1.34 -1.99 11.38
C THR A 181 1.88 -3.23 12.07
N TYR A 182 1.26 -4.39 11.85
CA TYR A 182 1.85 -5.67 12.24
C TYR A 182 3.02 -6.02 11.31
N GLN A 183 3.98 -6.79 11.82
CA GLN A 183 5.08 -7.27 11.00
C GLN A 183 4.53 -8.13 9.86
N HIS A 184 4.90 -7.79 8.64
CA HIS A 184 4.44 -8.52 7.48
C HIS A 184 5.52 -8.70 6.42
N GLU A 185 5.40 -9.81 5.69
CA GLU A 185 6.40 -10.32 4.77
C GLU A 185 5.67 -11.04 3.62
N VAL A 186 6.17 -10.93 2.39
CA VAL A 186 5.45 -11.38 1.19
C VAL A 186 6.35 -12.21 0.29
N TRP A 187 5.85 -13.35 -0.18
CA TRP A 187 6.55 -14.23 -1.11
C TRP A 187 5.72 -14.44 -2.38
N ASN A 188 6.40 -14.42 -3.52
CA ASN A 188 5.89 -14.93 -4.79
C ASN A 188 6.79 -16.07 -5.25
N ASP A 189 6.52 -17.28 -4.78
CA ASP A 189 7.27 -18.50 -5.13
C ASP A 189 6.66 -19.18 -6.37
N THR A 190 6.29 -18.37 -7.37
CA THR A 190 5.71 -18.82 -8.64
C THR A 190 6.52 -18.30 -9.83
N SER A 191 6.26 -18.84 -11.02
CA SER A 191 6.79 -18.29 -12.28
C SER A 191 5.95 -17.15 -12.85
N GLY A 192 4.78 -16.87 -12.25
CA GLY A 192 3.87 -15.81 -12.68
C GLY A 192 4.04 -14.48 -11.91
N THR A 193 3.59 -13.39 -12.54
CA THR A 193 3.51 -12.08 -11.88
C THR A 193 2.21 -11.96 -11.10
N ARG A 194 2.29 -11.55 -9.83
CA ARG A 194 1.12 -11.25 -9.01
C ARG A 194 0.79 -9.77 -9.07
N VAL A 195 -0.49 -9.45 -9.30
CA VAL A 195 -0.99 -8.07 -9.31
C VAL A 195 -2.16 -7.95 -8.36
N VAL A 196 -2.09 -6.94 -7.49
CA VAL A 196 -3.19 -6.54 -6.60
C VAL A 196 -3.44 -5.05 -6.74
N LEU A 197 -4.69 -4.62 -6.56
CA LEU A 197 -4.96 -3.23 -6.20
C LEU A 197 -4.76 -3.11 -4.69
N LEU A 198 -3.76 -2.35 -4.27
CA LEU A 198 -3.50 -2.02 -2.87
C LEU A 198 -4.17 -0.69 -2.56
N VAL A 199 -5.05 -0.70 -1.56
CA VAL A 199 -5.76 0.47 -1.04
C VAL A 199 -5.38 0.69 0.42
N GLN A 200 -4.89 1.88 0.75
CA GLN A 200 -4.79 2.36 2.12
C GLN A 200 -5.91 3.35 2.39
N PHE A 201 -6.63 3.15 3.49
CA PHE A 201 -7.74 4.00 3.90
C PHE A 201 -7.68 4.29 5.40
N GLU A 202 -8.33 5.37 5.83
CA GLU A 202 -8.39 5.77 7.23
C GLU A 202 -9.05 4.69 8.09
N ARG A 203 -8.40 4.32 9.20
CA ARG A 203 -8.99 3.43 10.21
C ARG A 203 -10.27 4.08 10.77
N PRO A 204 -11.39 3.34 10.85
CA PRO A 204 -12.57 3.81 11.58
C PRO A 204 -12.25 4.03 13.06
N LEU A 205 -12.31 5.29 13.51
CA LEU A 205 -11.88 5.72 14.85
C LEU A 205 -12.93 6.63 15.50
N ARG A 206 -13.09 6.50 16.83
CA ARG A 206 -13.76 7.51 17.67
C ARG A 206 -12.78 8.62 18.10
N ASN A 207 -13.31 9.74 18.56
CA ASN A 207 -12.50 10.74 19.25
C ASN A 207 -12.07 10.19 20.63
N PRO A 208 -10.85 10.51 21.11
CA PRO A 208 -9.88 11.44 20.54
C PRO A 208 -8.96 10.83 19.45
N GLY A 209 -8.91 9.50 19.30
CA GLY A 209 -7.98 8.83 18.38
C GLY A 209 -8.10 9.29 16.92
N LYS A 210 -9.32 9.57 16.43
CA LYS A 210 -9.55 10.13 15.09
C LYS A 210 -8.82 11.46 14.87
N ALA A 211 -8.90 12.37 15.85
CA ALA A 211 -8.23 13.67 15.76
C ALA A 211 -6.70 13.54 15.75
N ILE A 212 -6.17 12.63 16.58
CA ILE A 212 -4.73 12.34 16.68
C ILE A 212 -4.21 11.74 15.38
N ALA A 213 -4.88 10.70 14.86
CA ALA A 213 -4.52 10.06 13.59
C ALA A 213 -4.58 11.05 12.43
N GLY A 214 -5.65 11.84 12.34
CA GLY A 214 -5.82 12.85 11.30
C GLY A 214 -4.78 13.98 11.37
N PHE A 215 -4.35 14.39 12.57
CA PHE A 215 -3.25 15.34 12.74
C PHE A 215 -1.92 14.72 12.29
N PHE A 216 -1.62 13.49 12.72
CA PHE A 216 -0.41 12.78 12.32
C PHE A 216 -0.33 12.63 10.79
N LEU A 217 -1.40 12.17 10.14
CA LEU A 217 -1.46 12.05 8.68
C LEU A 217 -1.24 13.40 7.98
N ARG A 218 -1.82 14.49 8.49
CA ARG A 218 -1.58 15.85 7.96
C ARG A 218 -0.11 16.26 8.06
N VAL A 219 0.56 15.94 9.18
CA VAL A 219 1.99 16.22 9.36
C VAL A 219 2.83 15.39 8.40
N VAL A 220 2.57 14.09 8.30
CA VAL A 220 3.27 13.19 7.37
C VAL A 220 3.09 13.65 5.92
N ARG A 221 1.87 14.02 5.51
CA ARG A 221 1.61 14.56 4.15
C ARG A 221 2.40 15.82 3.82
N LYS A 222 2.71 16.65 4.81
CA LYS A 222 3.53 17.87 4.66
C LYS A 222 5.04 17.62 4.81
N SER A 223 5.44 16.42 5.21
CA SER A 223 6.86 16.08 5.39
C SER A 223 7.59 16.05 4.06
N ALA A 224 8.90 16.38 4.11
CA ALA A 224 9.78 16.31 2.95
C ALA A 224 9.75 14.92 2.28
N PHE A 225 9.58 13.86 3.07
CA PHE A 225 9.46 12.48 2.57
C PHE A 225 8.28 12.29 1.60
N VAL A 226 7.07 12.75 1.97
CA VAL A 226 5.90 12.61 1.10
C VAL A 226 5.99 13.55 -0.10
N GLN A 227 6.53 14.75 0.10
CA GLN A 227 6.73 15.70 -1.00
C GLN A 227 7.77 15.18 -2.00
N GLU A 228 8.83 14.52 -1.53
CA GLU A 228 9.84 13.86 -2.37
C GLU A 228 9.23 12.66 -3.12
N ALA A 229 8.46 11.80 -2.44
CA ALA A 229 7.75 10.69 -3.10
C ALA A 229 6.79 11.20 -4.20
N ARG A 230 6.04 12.28 -3.94
CA ARG A 230 5.20 12.95 -4.94
C ARG A 230 6.02 13.48 -6.12
N SER A 231 7.13 14.17 -5.83
CA SER A 231 8.01 14.71 -6.87
C SER A 231 8.56 13.59 -7.76
N ASN A 232 8.95 12.46 -7.16
CA ASN A 232 9.49 11.31 -7.88
C ASN A 232 8.43 10.65 -8.77
N ILE A 233 7.19 10.51 -8.30
CA ILE A 233 6.07 9.99 -9.12
C ILE A 233 5.80 10.93 -10.30
N SER A 234 5.74 12.25 -10.05
CA SER A 234 5.49 13.25 -11.11
C SER A 234 6.60 13.22 -12.17
N LYS A 235 7.86 13.33 -11.76
CA LYS A 235 9.02 13.31 -12.68
C LYS A 235 9.06 12.06 -13.54
N TRP A 236 8.69 10.92 -12.95
CA TRP A 236 8.66 9.66 -13.67
C TRP A 236 7.50 9.60 -14.67
N ASN A 237 6.31 10.11 -14.32
CA ASN A 237 5.19 10.23 -15.25
C ASN A 237 5.53 11.17 -16.43
N ASP A 238 6.18 12.30 -16.15
CA ASP A 238 6.62 13.25 -17.17
C ASP A 238 7.65 12.62 -18.12
N ALA A 239 8.60 11.84 -17.57
CA ALA A 239 9.59 11.10 -18.35
C ALA A 239 8.92 10.04 -19.25
N MET A 240 7.89 9.34 -18.76
CA MET A 240 7.15 8.38 -19.58
C MET A 240 6.37 9.06 -20.71
N LYS A 241 5.70 10.18 -20.43
CA LYS A 241 5.01 10.97 -21.47
C LYS A 241 5.97 11.42 -22.58
N ALA A 242 7.20 11.76 -22.25
CA ALA A 242 8.22 12.16 -23.21
C ALA A 242 8.76 10.98 -24.05
N LEU A 243 8.63 9.74 -23.57
CA LEU A 243 8.99 8.52 -24.30
C LEU A 243 7.85 8.02 -25.21
N ASP A 244 6.59 8.32 -24.83
CA ASP A 244 5.39 7.95 -25.58
C ASP A 244 4.97 8.99 -26.65
N ALA A 245 5.65 10.14 -26.73
CA ALA A 245 5.40 11.26 -27.66
C ALA A 245 6.33 11.25 -28.87
#